data_AF-A0A3B8UJV5-F1
#
_entry.id   AF-A0A3B8UJV5-F1
#
_cell.length_a   1.000
_cell.length_b   1.000
_cell.length_c   1.000
_cell.angle_alpha   90.00
_cell.angle_beta   90.00
_cell.angle_gamma   90.00
#
_symmetry.space_group_name_H-M   'P 1'
#
loop_
_entity.id
_entity.type
_entity.pdbx_description
1 polymer ?
#
loop_
_entity_poly.entity_id
_entity_poly.type
_entity_poly.pdbx_seq_one_letter_code
_entity_poly.pdbx_strand_id
1 'polypeptide(L)'
;DLDIACTDYTIGFDTAVNTAMQAIDKIRDTSTSHERCSIIEVMGRNAGYIALWCGIANGAEDILLPERYNGDEQAIINHIIDGRKKGKKHHLIINAEGIGHSTGMARRIEAATGIETRATILGYMQRGGSPTCKDRMYASIMGSYAVDLLVAGKSNRLVAYKNGKFVDYDIDEALAMTKDISEYEFNISSMLSN
;
A
#
# COMPACT_ATOMS: atom_id res chain seq x y z
N ASP A 1 -5.19 -1.03 -6.44
CA ASP A 1 -3.85 -1.58 -6.76
C ASP A 1 -2.89 -0.51 -7.26
N LEU A 2 -3.33 0.45 -8.09
CA LEU A 2 -2.48 1.52 -8.65
C LEU A 2 -1.38 0.99 -9.60
N ASP A 3 -1.64 -0.17 -10.20
CA ASP A 3 -0.74 -0.95 -11.06
C ASP A 3 -0.92 -0.69 -12.56
N ILE A 4 -1.75 0.28 -12.96
CA ILE A 4 -1.84 0.74 -14.35
C ILE A 4 -0.66 1.66 -14.66
N ALA A 5 0.19 1.26 -15.61
CA ALA A 5 1.51 1.86 -15.79
C ALA A 5 1.50 3.31 -16.28
N CYS A 6 0.57 3.64 -17.18
CA CYS A 6 0.48 4.97 -17.81
C CYS A 6 -0.14 6.05 -16.91
N THR A 7 -0.59 5.72 -15.69
CA THR A 7 -1.25 6.65 -14.79
C THR A 7 -0.60 6.69 -13.41
N ASP A 8 -0.50 7.90 -12.85
CA ASP A 8 -0.06 8.15 -11.48
C ASP A 8 -1.21 7.91 -10.49
N TYR A 9 -2.44 7.69 -10.97
CA TYR A 9 -3.61 7.43 -10.13
C TYR A 9 -4.63 6.49 -10.80
N THR A 10 -5.18 5.56 -10.02
CA THR A 10 -6.30 4.71 -10.40
C THR A 10 -7.47 4.94 -9.47
N ILE A 11 -8.68 5.05 -10.02
CA ILE A 11 -9.92 5.19 -9.25
C ILE A 11 -10.06 4.01 -8.27
N GLY A 12 -10.35 4.33 -7.01
CA GLY A 12 -10.46 3.43 -5.88
C GLY A 12 -9.20 3.32 -5.03
N PHE A 13 -8.04 3.82 -5.51
CA PHE A 13 -6.78 3.72 -4.76
C PHE A 13 -6.83 4.50 -3.45
N ASP A 14 -7.33 5.74 -3.48
CA ASP A 14 -7.39 6.60 -2.30
C ASP A 14 -8.36 6.03 -1.25
N THR A 15 -9.49 5.49 -1.70
CA THR A 15 -10.48 4.82 -0.84
C THR A 15 -9.92 3.55 -0.21
N ALA A 16 -9.18 2.73 -0.97
CA ALA A 16 -8.54 1.52 -0.45
C ALA A 16 -7.52 1.85 0.64
N VAL A 17 -6.65 2.84 0.39
CA VAL A 17 -5.66 3.32 1.36
C VAL A 17 -6.34 3.85 2.62
N ASN A 18 -7.35 4.72 2.49
CA ASN A 18 -8.07 5.25 3.66
C ASN A 18 -8.76 4.14 4.47
N THR A 19 -9.34 3.15 3.80
CA THR A 19 -9.94 1.99 4.47
C THR A 19 -8.90 1.18 5.26
N ALA A 20 -7.75 0.92 4.65
CA ALA A 20 -6.66 0.21 5.29
C ALA A 20 -6.08 1.01 6.47
N MET A 21 -5.84 2.31 6.28
CA MET A 21 -5.37 3.21 7.35
C MET A 21 -6.29 3.20 8.56
N GLN A 22 -7.61 3.31 8.36
CA GLN A 22 -8.58 3.28 9.46
C GLN A 22 -8.57 1.95 10.24
N ALA A 23 -8.30 0.83 9.56
CA ALA A 23 -8.15 -0.46 10.22
C ALA A 23 -6.84 -0.53 11.00
N ILE A 24 -5.73 -0.06 10.41
CA ILE A 24 -4.41 -0.02 11.03
C ILE A 24 -4.44 0.84 12.31
N ASP A 25 -5.05 2.02 12.28
CA ASP A 25 -5.14 2.91 13.44
C ASP A 25 -5.84 2.22 14.62
N LYS A 26 -6.97 1.55 14.36
CA LYS A 26 -7.69 0.78 15.39
C LYS A 26 -6.83 -0.34 15.98
N ILE A 27 -6.01 -1.01 15.17
CA ILE A 27 -5.13 -2.08 15.64
C ILE A 27 -3.97 -1.49 16.45
N ARG A 28 -3.45 -0.34 16.04
CA ARG A 28 -2.35 0.36 16.71
C ARG A 28 -2.72 0.79 18.14
N ASP A 29 -3.94 1.26 18.34
CA ASP A 29 -4.46 1.63 19.67
C ASP A 29 -4.39 0.45 20.65
N THR A 30 -4.73 -0.76 20.18
CA THR A 30 -4.66 -1.98 21.00
C THR A 30 -3.23 -2.51 21.15
N SER A 31 -2.37 -2.33 20.14
CA SER A 31 -0.99 -2.83 20.14
C SER A 31 -0.11 -2.07 21.12
N THR A 32 -0.29 -0.75 21.20
CA THR A 32 0.48 0.12 22.12
C THR A 32 0.25 -0.23 23.59
N SER A 33 -0.93 -0.76 23.92
CA SER A 33 -1.31 -1.13 25.28
C SER A 33 -0.72 -2.47 25.75
N HIS A 34 -0.28 -3.33 24.82
CA HIS A 34 0.15 -4.70 25.10
C HIS A 34 1.58 -5.02 24.65
N GLU A 35 2.32 -4.01 24.19
CA GLU A 35 3.67 -4.14 23.66
C GLU A 35 3.85 -5.20 22.56
N ARG A 36 3.02 -5.14 21.52
CA ARG A 36 2.92 -6.19 20.48
C ARG A 36 3.60 -5.84 19.17
N CYS A 37 3.98 -6.87 18.43
CA CYS A 37 4.25 -6.77 16.99
C CYS A 37 2.97 -7.08 16.19
N SER A 38 2.64 -6.25 15.22
CA SER A 38 1.45 -6.40 14.37
C SER A 38 1.85 -6.44 12.90
N ILE A 39 1.45 -7.49 12.19
CA ILE A 39 1.59 -7.62 10.75
C ILE A 39 0.23 -7.36 10.11
N ILE A 40 0.11 -6.34 9.29
CA ILE A 40 -1.13 -5.99 8.60
C ILE A 40 -0.97 -6.28 7.12
N GLU A 41 -1.73 -7.26 6.62
CA GLU A 41 -1.75 -7.59 5.20
C GLU A 41 -2.77 -6.71 4.46
N VAL A 42 -2.28 -5.92 3.52
CA VAL A 42 -3.06 -5.02 2.67
C VAL A 42 -3.13 -5.53 1.24
N MET A 43 -4.17 -5.12 0.51
CA MET A 43 -4.32 -5.50 -0.90
C MET A 43 -3.26 -4.81 -1.77
N GLY A 44 -3.15 -5.23 -3.02
CA GLY A 44 -2.24 -4.63 -4.00
C GLY A 44 -1.85 -5.60 -5.12
N ARG A 45 -2.32 -6.84 -5.07
CA ARG A 45 -1.97 -7.92 -5.98
C ARG A 45 -0.46 -8.08 -6.05
N ASN A 46 0.15 -7.71 -7.17
CA ASN A 46 1.59 -7.80 -7.39
C ASN A 46 2.30 -6.45 -7.24
N ALA A 47 1.59 -5.42 -6.73
CA ALA A 47 2.08 -4.06 -6.58
C ALA A 47 2.00 -3.58 -5.13
N GLY A 48 3.05 -2.90 -4.67
CA GLY A 48 3.23 -2.47 -3.29
C GLY A 48 2.65 -1.09 -2.95
N TYR A 49 1.97 -0.39 -3.86
CA TYR A 49 1.58 1.02 -3.65
C TYR A 49 0.69 1.25 -2.41
N ILE A 50 -0.28 0.36 -2.16
CA ILE A 50 -1.15 0.48 -0.98
C ILE A 50 -0.32 0.27 0.29
N ALA A 51 0.54 -0.74 0.31
CA ALA A 51 1.43 -1.02 1.44
C ALA A 51 2.38 0.14 1.73
N LEU A 52 2.99 0.73 0.69
CA LEU A 52 3.85 1.89 0.83
C LEU A 52 3.11 3.10 1.42
N TRP A 53 1.93 3.43 0.87
CA TRP A 53 1.13 4.55 1.34
C TRP A 53 0.66 4.36 2.78
N CYS A 54 0.11 3.19 3.11
CA CYS A 54 -0.30 2.87 4.48
C CYS A 54 0.88 2.88 5.44
N GLY A 55 2.02 2.31 5.06
CA GLY A 55 3.17 2.25 5.94
C GLY A 55 3.76 3.62 6.26
N ILE A 56 3.88 4.51 5.25
CA ILE A 56 4.32 5.89 5.51
C ILE A 56 3.28 6.64 6.35
N ALA A 57 1.99 6.55 6.00
CA ALA A 57 0.93 7.34 6.64
C ALA A 57 0.63 6.89 8.08
N ASN A 58 0.73 5.60 8.39
CA ASN A 58 0.50 5.07 9.74
C ASN A 58 1.78 4.96 10.59
N GLY A 59 2.96 5.25 10.01
CA GLY A 59 4.25 5.18 10.69
C GLY A 59 4.67 3.74 11.00
N ALA A 60 4.62 2.87 9.99
CA ALA A 60 5.07 1.49 10.11
C ALA A 60 6.59 1.40 10.22
N GLU A 61 7.06 0.44 11.00
CA GLU A 61 8.47 0.14 11.13
C GLU A 61 9.04 -0.56 9.90
N ASP A 62 8.32 -1.55 9.39
CA ASP A 62 8.70 -2.29 8.19
C ASP A 62 7.57 -2.28 7.17
N ILE A 63 7.90 -2.03 5.91
CA ILE A 63 6.98 -2.10 4.79
C ILE A 63 7.51 -3.14 3.81
N LEU A 64 6.76 -4.22 3.63
CA LEU A 64 7.13 -5.33 2.76
C LEU A 64 6.40 -5.15 1.42
N LEU A 65 7.18 -4.90 0.37
CA LEU A 65 6.71 -4.61 -0.98
C LEU A 65 7.17 -5.71 -1.95
N PRO A 66 6.33 -6.23 -2.86
CA PRO A 66 6.76 -7.21 -3.85
C PRO A 66 7.96 -6.75 -4.69
N GLU A 67 8.08 -5.44 -4.91
CA GLU A 67 9.13 -4.83 -5.73
C GLU A 67 10.46 -4.62 -5.00
N ARG A 68 10.51 -4.77 -3.67
CA ARG A 68 11.71 -4.45 -2.86
C ARG A 68 12.06 -5.51 -1.81
N TYR A 69 11.11 -6.31 -1.35
CA TYR A 69 11.36 -7.31 -0.31
C TYR A 69 12.14 -8.51 -0.85
N ASN A 70 13.22 -8.87 -0.17
CA ASN A 70 14.15 -9.92 -0.56
C ASN A 70 13.95 -11.24 0.21
N GLY A 71 12.95 -11.33 1.10
CA GLY A 71 12.71 -12.51 1.93
C GLY A 71 13.53 -12.59 3.22
N ASP A 72 14.28 -11.55 3.56
CA ASP A 72 15.10 -11.52 4.78
C ASP A 72 14.27 -11.23 6.04
N GLU A 73 13.64 -12.27 6.58
CA GLU A 73 12.92 -12.18 7.85
C GLU A 73 13.87 -11.93 9.04
N GLN A 74 15.16 -12.26 8.93
CA GLN A 74 16.11 -12.01 10.00
C GLN A 74 16.37 -10.51 10.18
N ALA A 75 16.39 -9.74 9.10
CA ALA A 75 16.45 -8.28 9.16
C ALA A 75 15.26 -7.70 9.93
N ILE A 76 14.04 -8.20 9.68
CA ILE A 76 12.82 -7.79 10.39
C ILE A 76 12.94 -8.12 11.89
N ILE A 77 13.37 -9.34 12.23
CA ILE A 77 13.57 -9.77 13.62
C ILE A 77 14.57 -8.86 14.34
N ASN A 78 15.69 -8.54 13.69
CA ASN A 78 16.70 -7.64 14.25
C ASN A 78 16.13 -6.24 14.48
N HIS A 79 15.36 -5.71 13.51
CA HIS A 79 14.74 -4.41 13.63
C HIS A 79 13.74 -4.34 14.80
N ILE A 80 12.93 -5.38 15.01
CA ILE A 80 12.02 -5.50 16.16
C ILE A 80 12.80 -5.47 17.48
N ILE A 81 13.88 -6.26 17.58
CA ILE A 81 14.70 -6.35 18.80
C ILE A 81 15.34 -4.99 19.11
N ASP A 82 15.88 -4.32 18.09
CA ASP A 82 16.54 -3.02 18.27
C ASP A 82 15.55 -1.90 18.57
N GLY A 83 14.36 -1.91 17.95
CA GLY A 83 13.25 -1.01 18.30
C GLY A 83 12.85 -1.15 19.77
N ARG A 84 12.75 -2.38 20.28
CA ARG A 84 12.46 -2.63 21.69
C ARG A 84 13.56 -2.12 22.62
N LYS A 85 14.84 -2.30 22.27
CA LYS A 85 15.97 -1.74 23.03
C LYS A 85 15.94 -0.21 23.10
N LYS A 86 15.45 0.45 22.04
CA LYS A 86 15.23 1.90 21.98
C LYS A 86 13.97 2.37 22.75
N GLY A 87 13.21 1.45 23.34
CA GLY A 87 12.00 1.76 24.12
C GLY A 87 10.73 1.90 23.29
N LYS A 88 10.71 1.45 22.02
CA LYS A 88 9.46 1.38 21.25
C LYS A 88 8.50 0.40 21.92
N LYS A 89 7.24 0.82 22.04
CA LYS A 89 6.19 0.01 22.65
C LYS A 89 5.61 -1.01 21.67
N HIS A 90 5.46 -0.67 20.41
CA HIS A 90 4.89 -1.57 19.40
C HIS A 90 5.78 -1.60 18.18
N HIS A 91 5.56 -2.62 17.35
CA HIS A 91 6.19 -2.75 16.04
C HIS A 91 5.11 -3.05 15.00
N LEU A 92 5.00 -2.23 13.97
CA LEU A 92 4.00 -2.33 12.91
C LEU A 92 4.68 -2.70 11.60
N ILE A 93 4.25 -3.82 11.03
CA ILE A 93 4.69 -4.32 9.73
C ILE A 93 3.51 -4.22 8.77
N ILE A 94 3.67 -3.48 7.68
CA ILE A 94 2.69 -3.49 6.58
C ILE A 94 3.18 -4.44 5.50
N ASN A 95 2.40 -5.49 5.24
CA ASN A 95 2.73 -6.52 4.26
C ASN A 95 1.79 -6.42 3.06
N ALA A 96 2.33 -6.28 1.85
CA ALA A 96 1.51 -6.39 0.65
C ALA A 96 1.07 -7.85 0.41
N GLU A 97 -0.17 -8.07 -0.03
CA GLU A 97 -0.71 -9.42 -0.28
C GLU A 97 0.11 -10.22 -1.31
N GLY A 98 0.82 -9.55 -2.21
CA GLY A 98 1.72 -10.19 -3.19
C GLY A 98 2.91 -10.93 -2.58
N ILE A 99 3.29 -10.60 -1.34
CA ILE A 99 4.25 -11.37 -0.53
C ILE A 99 3.51 -12.48 0.22
N GLY A 100 2.38 -12.13 0.84
CA GLY A 100 1.53 -13.05 1.58
C GLY A 100 2.21 -13.64 2.82
N HIS A 101 1.79 -14.85 3.20
CA HIS A 101 2.34 -15.63 4.32
C HIS A 101 2.35 -14.93 5.70
N SER A 102 1.57 -13.87 5.89
CA SER A 102 1.57 -13.04 7.11
C SER A 102 1.41 -13.85 8.40
N THR A 103 0.48 -14.81 8.43
CA THR A 103 0.25 -15.68 9.60
C THR A 103 1.47 -16.56 9.93
N GLY A 104 2.18 -17.04 8.90
CA GLY A 104 3.39 -17.85 9.08
C GLY A 104 4.55 -16.99 9.60
N MET A 105 4.71 -15.80 9.01
CA MET A 105 5.71 -14.81 9.42
C MET A 105 5.52 -14.40 10.89
N ALA A 106 4.28 -14.11 11.30
CA ALA A 106 3.96 -13.77 12.69
C ALA A 106 4.42 -14.85 13.68
N ARG A 107 4.15 -16.13 13.39
CA ARG A 107 4.58 -17.25 14.24
C ARG A 107 6.10 -17.35 14.35
N ARG A 108 6.82 -17.14 13.24
CA ARG A 108 8.29 -17.19 13.22
C ARG A 108 8.91 -16.02 13.99
N ILE A 109 8.38 -14.82 13.81
CA ILE A 109 8.80 -13.61 14.54
C ILE A 109 8.56 -13.79 16.04
N GLU A 110 7.38 -14.26 16.45
CA GLU A 110 7.07 -14.48 17.87
C GLU A 110 8.01 -15.53 18.49
N ALA A 111 8.24 -16.65 17.79
CA ALA A 111 9.16 -17.69 18.26
C ALA A 111 10.61 -17.18 18.42
N ALA A 112 11.06 -16.29 17.54
CA ALA A 112 12.43 -15.75 17.57
C ALA A 112 12.61 -14.61 18.59
N THR A 113 11.59 -13.79 18.81
CA THR A 113 11.69 -12.56 19.61
C THR A 113 11.08 -12.69 21.01
N GLY A 114 10.18 -13.66 21.21
CA GLY A 114 9.34 -13.76 22.40
C GLY A 114 8.30 -12.63 22.53
N ILE A 115 8.11 -11.81 21.48
CA ILE A 115 7.11 -10.74 21.45
C ILE A 115 5.84 -11.27 20.81
N GLU A 116 4.70 -11.12 21.50
CA GLU A 116 3.41 -11.52 20.96
C GLU A 116 3.19 -10.83 19.60
N THR A 117 3.05 -11.65 18.55
CA THR A 117 2.99 -11.17 17.17
C THR A 117 1.71 -11.64 16.50
N ARG A 118 0.91 -10.68 16.00
CA ARG A 118 -0.37 -10.99 15.36
C ARG A 118 -0.41 -10.54 13.91
N ALA A 119 -0.89 -11.43 13.04
CA ALA A 119 -1.21 -11.09 11.67
C ALA A 119 -2.70 -10.73 11.53
N THR A 120 -3.00 -9.63 10.87
CA THR A 120 -4.36 -9.23 10.49
C THR A 120 -4.43 -9.06 8.98
N ILE A 121 -5.29 -9.85 8.34
CA ILE A 121 -5.50 -9.80 6.89
C ILE A 121 -6.77 -8.99 6.64
N LEU A 122 -6.62 -7.78 6.10
CA LEU A 122 -7.76 -6.90 5.86
C LEU A 122 -8.65 -7.41 4.70
N GLY A 123 -8.02 -7.96 3.66
CA GLY A 123 -8.70 -8.53 2.51
C GLY A 123 -9.68 -7.55 1.83
N TYR A 124 -10.84 -8.08 1.42
CA TYR A 124 -11.82 -7.39 0.56
C TYR A 124 -12.48 -6.15 1.17
N MET A 125 -12.30 -5.86 2.46
CA MET A 125 -12.81 -4.62 3.04
C MET A 125 -12.27 -3.38 2.28
N GLN A 126 -11.05 -3.47 1.76
CA GLN A 126 -10.38 -2.41 0.99
C GLN A 126 -10.99 -2.15 -0.40
N ARG A 127 -11.87 -3.04 -0.89
CA ARG A 127 -12.60 -2.85 -2.16
C ARG A 127 -14.01 -2.28 -1.96
N GLY A 128 -14.46 -2.15 -0.72
CA GLY A 128 -15.77 -1.63 -0.36
C GLY A 128 -15.70 -0.28 0.33
N GLY A 129 -16.87 0.28 0.64
CA GLY A 129 -16.99 1.58 1.30
C GLY A 129 -17.36 2.71 0.34
N SER A 130 -17.67 3.87 0.92
CA SER A 130 -18.00 5.05 0.13
C SER A 130 -16.72 5.69 -0.41
N PRO A 131 -16.66 6.04 -1.72
CA PRO A 131 -15.45 6.59 -2.29
C PRO A 131 -15.12 7.94 -1.65
N THR A 132 -13.83 8.23 -1.48
CA THR A 132 -13.34 9.52 -0.98
C THR A 132 -13.64 10.66 -1.95
N CYS A 133 -13.46 11.91 -1.51
CA CYS A 133 -13.62 13.07 -2.37
C CYS A 133 -12.74 12.99 -3.63
N LYS A 134 -11.48 12.55 -3.48
CA LYS A 134 -10.53 12.43 -4.59
C LYS A 134 -10.99 11.40 -5.62
N ASP A 135 -11.37 10.21 -5.15
CA ASP A 135 -11.87 9.15 -6.03
C ASP A 135 -13.13 9.58 -6.78
N ARG A 136 -14.07 10.26 -6.12
CA ARG A 136 -15.28 10.80 -6.76
C ARG A 136 -14.93 11.84 -7.82
N MET A 137 -14.10 12.83 -7.47
CA MET A 137 -13.73 13.92 -8.38
C MET A 137 -13.00 13.38 -9.61
N TYR A 138 -12.02 12.50 -9.41
CA TYR A 138 -11.21 11.97 -10.50
C TYR A 138 -12.04 11.03 -11.37
N ALA A 139 -12.91 10.20 -10.79
CA ALA A 139 -13.83 9.38 -11.57
C ALA A 139 -14.77 10.22 -12.44
N SER A 140 -15.32 11.32 -11.91
CA SER A 140 -16.18 12.22 -12.68
C SER A 140 -15.44 12.89 -13.84
N ILE A 141 -14.23 13.40 -13.60
CA ILE A 141 -13.43 14.03 -14.66
C ILE A 141 -13.01 13.00 -15.71
N MET A 142 -12.46 11.86 -15.29
CA MET A 142 -12.01 10.82 -16.20
C MET A 142 -13.17 10.26 -17.05
N GLY A 143 -14.34 10.07 -16.44
CA GLY A 143 -15.55 9.64 -17.14
C GLY A 143 -16.03 10.67 -18.17
N SER A 144 -16.09 11.95 -17.81
CA SER A 144 -16.42 13.02 -18.75
C SER A 144 -15.41 13.08 -19.90
N TYR A 145 -14.12 13.01 -19.58
CA TYR A 145 -13.07 13.10 -20.58
C TYR A 145 -13.11 11.91 -21.56
N ALA A 146 -13.45 10.72 -21.08
CA ALA A 146 -13.67 9.56 -21.95
C ALA A 146 -14.82 9.80 -22.94
N VAL A 147 -15.92 10.42 -22.51
CA VAL A 147 -17.04 10.79 -23.40
C VAL A 147 -16.60 11.83 -24.44
N ASP A 148 -15.85 12.86 -24.04
CA ASP A 148 -15.34 13.88 -24.95
C ASP A 148 -14.46 13.27 -26.06
N LEU A 149 -13.62 12.29 -25.72
CA LEU A 149 -12.79 11.57 -26.70
C LEU A 149 -13.65 10.80 -27.71
N LEU A 150 -14.71 10.14 -27.26
CA LEU A 150 -15.65 9.42 -28.13
C LEU A 150 -16.41 10.37 -29.06
N VAL A 151 -16.88 11.52 -28.54
CA VAL A 151 -17.56 12.56 -29.34
C VAL A 151 -16.62 13.14 -30.40
N ALA A 152 -15.34 13.28 -30.08
CA ALA A 152 -14.31 13.69 -31.03
C ALA A 152 -13.92 12.60 -32.05
N GLY A 153 -14.60 11.45 -32.05
CA GLY A 153 -14.38 10.34 -32.98
C GLY A 153 -13.14 9.50 -32.68
N LYS A 154 -12.51 9.66 -31.51
CA LYS A 154 -11.40 8.81 -31.09
C LYS A 154 -11.91 7.47 -30.56
N SER A 155 -11.10 6.43 -30.71
CA SER A 155 -11.34 5.09 -30.16
C SER A 155 -10.02 4.50 -29.64
N ASN A 156 -10.09 3.39 -28.91
CA ASN A 156 -8.92 2.69 -28.34
C ASN A 156 -8.01 3.59 -27.50
N ARG A 157 -8.63 4.50 -26.72
CA ARG A 157 -7.92 5.43 -25.83
C ARG A 157 -8.08 5.00 -24.38
N LEU A 158 -7.02 5.18 -23.60
CA LEU A 158 -7.04 5.01 -22.14
C LEU A 158 -6.88 6.38 -21.49
N VAL A 159 -7.83 6.77 -20.63
CA VAL A 159 -7.77 8.00 -19.84
C VAL A 159 -6.94 7.78 -18.59
N ALA A 160 -5.97 8.66 -18.36
CA ALA A 160 -5.01 8.58 -17.27
C ALA A 160 -4.87 9.93 -16.56
N TYR A 161 -4.29 9.90 -15.36
CA TYR A 161 -3.82 11.08 -14.65
C TYR A 161 -2.29 11.02 -14.59
N LYS A 162 -1.62 11.97 -15.22
CA LYS A 162 -0.15 12.00 -15.30
C LYS A 162 0.37 13.42 -15.09
N ASN A 163 1.39 13.59 -14.25
CA ASN A 163 2.06 14.89 -14.03
C ASN A 163 1.08 16.04 -13.71
N GLY A 164 0.08 15.77 -12.88
CA GLY A 164 -0.90 16.78 -12.46
C GLY A 164 -2.02 17.05 -13.47
N LYS A 165 -2.13 16.28 -14.57
CA LYS A 165 -3.08 16.51 -15.66
C LYS A 165 -3.83 15.25 -16.03
N PHE A 166 -5.08 15.41 -16.45
CA PHE A 166 -5.84 14.36 -17.12
C PHE A 166 -5.41 14.29 -18.58
N VAL A 167 -4.98 13.11 -19.02
CA VAL A 167 -4.43 12.85 -20.35
C VAL A 167 -5.02 11.56 -20.91
N ASP A 168 -4.80 11.30 -22.18
CA ASP A 168 -5.17 10.04 -22.81
C ASP A 168 -4.02 9.46 -23.65
N TYR A 169 -3.89 8.14 -23.62
CA TYR A 169 -2.89 7.38 -24.37
C TYR A 169 -3.56 6.44 -25.34
N ASP A 170 -2.81 6.00 -26.35
CA ASP A 170 -3.23 4.85 -27.13
C ASP A 170 -3.19 3.61 -26.24
N ILE A 171 -4.14 2.68 -26.40
CA ILE A 171 -4.20 1.52 -25.51
C ILE A 171 -2.95 0.64 -25.64
N ASP A 172 -2.40 0.47 -26.84
CA ASP A 172 -1.22 -0.37 -27.06
C ASP A 172 0.03 0.32 -26.51
N GLU A 173 0.13 1.64 -26.67
CA GLU A 173 1.17 2.46 -26.04
C GLU A 173 1.10 2.33 -24.51
N ALA A 174 -0.09 2.49 -23.92
CA ALA A 174 -0.29 2.42 -22.48
C ALA A 174 0.07 1.04 -21.90
N LEU A 175 -0.26 -0.04 -22.60
CA LEU A 175 0.07 -1.42 -22.19
C LEU A 175 1.56 -1.72 -22.30
N ALA A 176 2.30 -1.02 -23.17
CA ALA A 176 3.75 -1.15 -23.29
C ALA A 176 4.53 -0.35 -22.23
N MET A 177 3.88 0.57 -21.51
CA MET A 177 4.52 1.35 -20.46
C MET A 177 4.82 0.50 -19.22
N THR A 178 5.86 0.90 -18.48
CA THR A 178 6.23 0.29 -17.20
C THR A 178 6.12 1.32 -16.08
N LYS A 179 5.80 0.84 -14.88
CA LYS A 179 5.72 1.65 -13.67
C LYS A 179 6.33 0.88 -12.51
N ASP A 180 7.13 1.59 -11.74
CA ASP A 180 7.76 1.09 -10.52
C ASP A 180 7.49 2.06 -9.37
N ILE A 181 7.70 1.59 -8.16
CA ILE A 181 7.62 2.38 -6.95
C ILE A 181 8.69 3.48 -6.96
N SER A 182 8.32 4.66 -6.46
CA SER A 182 9.27 5.76 -6.28
C SER A 182 10.35 5.38 -5.26
N GLU A 183 11.61 5.34 -5.71
CA GLU A 183 12.77 5.17 -4.84
C GLU A 183 12.79 6.19 -3.70
N TYR A 184 12.38 7.43 -3.97
CA TYR A 184 12.35 8.47 -2.95
C TYR A 184 11.30 8.17 -1.85
N GLU A 185 10.10 7.75 -2.24
CA GLU A 185 9.05 7.38 -1.29
C GLU A 185 9.45 6.14 -0.48
N PHE A 186 10.05 5.15 -1.14
CA PHE A 186 10.58 3.97 -0.48
C PHE A 186 11.66 4.34 0.56
N ASN A 187 12.63 5.19 0.19
CA ASN A 187 13.67 5.64 1.11
C ASN A 187 13.10 6.46 2.28
N ILE A 188 12.07 7.28 2.06
CA ILE A 188 11.36 7.98 3.14
C ILE A 188 10.81 6.98 4.16
N SER A 189 10.23 5.87 3.71
CA SER A 189 9.66 4.89 4.62
C SER A 189 10.69 4.33 5.61
N SER A 190 11.92 4.07 5.16
CA SER A 190 13.02 3.60 6.02
C SER A 190 13.61 4.70 6.93
N MET A 191 13.50 5.97 6.53
CA MET A 191 13.98 7.09 7.34
C MET A 191 13.01 7.43 8.49
N LEU A 192 11.70 7.32 8.25
CA LEU A 192 10.67 7.64 9.24
C LEU A 192 10.47 6.53 10.28
N SER A 193 10.91 5.31 9.98
CA SER A 193 10.74 4.14 10.86
C SER A 193 11.81 4.01 11.96
N ASN A 194 12.90 4.78 11.92
CA ASN A 194 14.10 4.60 12.76
C ASN A 194 14.07 5.21 14.17
#